data_AF-A0A8X8Z0U7-F1
#
_entry.id   AF-A0A8X8Z0U7-F1
#
_cell.length_a   1.000
_cell.length_b   1.000
_cell.length_c   1.000
_cell.angle_alpha   90.00
_cell.angle_beta   90.00
_cell.angle_gamma   90.00
#
_symmetry.space_group_name_H-M   'P 1'
#
loop_
_entity.id
_entity.type
_entity.pdbx_description
1 polymer ?
#
loop_
_entity_poly.entity_id
_entity_poly.type
_entity_poly.pdbx_seq_one_letter_code
_entity_poly.pdbx_strand_id
1 'polypeptide(L)'
;MEVVPGASEFPLPESFLEFLNQNGLDPSIYAASHSTPRYISTKAYQEGKIYGIDAASGAAVLALDVSPGDHVLDLCAAPGAKLCMILDLLGCSGSVTGVDIARHRLAAARTMLQKYAIGDQCRLFAADGTTFSLTPLRAQSNSKSANTEVGEKTEVYNKWTPRRPWKERKRIAKASKTFSQIQEPELIFYGQHSGVVGLSKHNVYRKVNDQEISQFGYDKVLVDAECTHDGSIKHIQKFEQWGWTTLQRRVLEAERTDDLSVLQLKLLVNGFRLLKVGGSLVYSTCSLTVAQNEDVIERFLSECASAKLLEIDVAKNWPCKQARVANALRFDPVTSSTSGLFVAKFTKLLA
;
A
#
# COMPACT_ATOMS: atom_id res chain seq x y z
N MET A 1 -7.46 -40.89 27.29
CA MET A 1 -7.86 -39.83 26.35
C MET A 1 -6.92 -38.67 26.63
N GLU A 2 -5.80 -38.66 25.90
CA GLU A 2 -4.69 -37.74 26.13
C GLU A 2 -5.06 -36.34 25.64
N VAL A 3 -4.80 -35.34 26.49
CA VAL A 3 -4.91 -33.92 26.17
C VAL A 3 -3.59 -33.50 25.53
N VAL A 4 -3.63 -33.06 24.27
CA VAL A 4 -2.48 -32.49 23.58
C VAL A 4 -2.34 -31.02 24.01
N PRO A 5 -1.20 -30.58 24.58
CA PRO A 5 -0.94 -29.17 24.85
C PRO A 5 -0.13 -28.55 23.70
N GLY A 6 -0.49 -27.34 23.26
CA GLY A 6 0.39 -26.51 22.45
C GLY A 6 -0.29 -25.70 21.35
N ALA A 7 -0.95 -24.60 21.71
CA ALA A 7 -1.04 -23.43 20.85
C ALA A 7 -0.60 -22.23 21.69
N SER A 8 0.46 -21.55 21.26
CA SER A 8 1.05 -20.41 21.94
C SER A 8 0.07 -19.22 21.96
N GLU A 9 -0.57 -18.97 23.10
CA GLU A 9 -1.37 -17.78 23.37
C GLU A 9 -0.42 -16.59 23.61
N PHE A 10 -0.23 -15.73 22.61
CA PHE A 10 0.19 -14.35 22.88
C PHE A 10 -1.07 -13.50 23.08
N PRO A 11 -1.19 -12.78 24.21
CA PRO A 11 -2.37 -11.97 24.47
C PRO A 11 -2.43 -10.77 23.50
N LEU A 12 -3.59 -10.56 22.88
CA LEU A 12 -3.86 -9.38 22.06
C LEU A 12 -3.65 -8.09 22.90
N PRO A 13 -3.26 -6.95 22.29
CA PRO A 13 -3.12 -5.68 23.02
C PRO A 13 -4.39 -5.32 23.80
N GLU A 14 -4.25 -4.78 25.01
CA GLU A 14 -5.37 -4.51 25.93
C GLU A 14 -6.41 -3.54 25.33
N SER A 15 -5.96 -2.49 24.64
CA SER A 15 -6.84 -1.57 23.91
C SER A 15 -7.63 -2.24 22.79
N PHE A 16 -7.08 -3.30 22.19
CA PHE A 16 -7.77 -4.09 21.18
C PHE A 16 -8.76 -5.07 21.83
N LEU A 17 -8.42 -5.68 22.96
CA LEU A 17 -9.35 -6.50 23.74
C LEU A 17 -10.55 -5.69 24.24
N GLU A 18 -10.33 -4.47 24.71
CA GLU A 18 -11.41 -3.53 25.08
C GLU A 18 -12.30 -3.23 23.89
N PHE A 19 -11.73 -2.90 22.73
CA PHE A 19 -12.47 -2.69 21.49
C PHE A 19 -13.31 -3.92 21.11
N LEU A 20 -12.75 -5.12 21.20
CA LEU A 20 -13.45 -6.36 20.88
C LEU A 20 -14.63 -6.59 21.84
N ASN A 21 -14.41 -6.42 23.14
CA ASN A 21 -15.47 -6.56 24.16
C ASN A 21 -16.58 -5.53 23.99
N GLN A 22 -16.24 -4.25 23.76
CA GLN A 22 -17.22 -3.18 23.53
C GLN A 22 -18.08 -3.42 22.28
N ASN A 23 -17.56 -4.17 21.30
CA ASN A 23 -18.26 -4.49 20.07
C ASN A 23 -18.84 -5.92 20.05
N GLY A 24 -18.81 -6.64 21.18
CA GLY A 24 -19.34 -8.00 21.30
C GLY A 24 -18.62 -9.04 20.43
N LEU A 25 -17.33 -8.84 20.20
CA LEU A 25 -16.47 -9.69 19.38
C LEU A 25 -15.61 -10.58 20.28
N ASP A 26 -15.67 -11.89 20.08
CA ASP A 26 -14.87 -12.86 20.84
C ASP A 26 -13.38 -12.79 20.41
N PRO A 27 -12.42 -12.54 21.32
CA PRO A 27 -10.99 -12.56 21.02
C PRO A 27 -10.49 -13.84 20.33
N SER A 28 -11.17 -14.98 20.53
CA SER A 28 -10.84 -16.26 19.90
C SER A 28 -10.98 -16.25 18.37
N ILE A 29 -11.62 -15.23 17.78
CA ILE A 29 -11.66 -15.03 16.31
C ILE A 29 -10.28 -14.77 15.69
N TYR A 30 -9.30 -14.36 16.49
CA TYR A 30 -7.91 -14.14 16.07
C TYR A 30 -6.95 -15.26 16.50
N ALA A 31 -7.40 -16.21 17.31
CA ALA A 31 -6.55 -17.22 17.96
C ALA A 31 -6.47 -18.58 17.22
N ALA A 32 -7.24 -18.81 16.15
CA ALA A 32 -7.29 -20.11 15.47
C ALA A 32 -6.84 -20.06 13.99
N SER A 33 -5.85 -20.89 13.64
CA SER A 33 -5.12 -20.88 12.36
C SER A 33 -5.81 -21.59 11.17
N HIS A 34 -7.00 -22.18 11.32
CA HIS A 34 -7.55 -23.10 10.29
C HIS A 34 -9.03 -22.94 9.91
N SER A 35 -9.70 -21.83 10.24
CA SER A 35 -11.07 -21.59 9.77
C SER A 35 -11.23 -20.24 9.11
N THR A 36 -12.19 -20.13 8.17
CA THR A 36 -12.74 -18.85 7.72
C THR A 36 -12.87 -17.92 8.93
N PRO A 37 -12.25 -16.73 8.93
CA PRO A 37 -12.18 -15.93 10.13
C PRO A 37 -13.58 -15.67 10.68
N ARG A 38 -13.83 -16.08 11.93
CA ARG A 38 -15.16 -16.02 12.56
C ARG A 38 -15.69 -14.59 12.62
N TYR A 39 -14.83 -13.57 12.56
CA TYR A 39 -15.25 -12.17 12.49
C TYR A 39 -16.08 -11.83 11.23
N ILE A 40 -15.99 -12.62 10.15
CA ILE A 40 -16.70 -12.35 8.89
C ILE A 40 -18.23 -12.44 9.05
N SER A 41 -18.71 -13.29 9.97
CA SER A 41 -20.15 -13.43 10.26
C SER A 41 -20.68 -12.38 11.22
N THR A 42 -19.83 -11.53 11.79
CA THR A 42 -20.23 -10.53 12.77
C THR A 42 -20.93 -9.34 12.11
N LYS A 43 -21.85 -8.71 12.84
CA LYS A 43 -22.53 -7.48 12.38
C LYS A 43 -21.52 -6.38 12.05
N ALA A 44 -20.48 -6.22 12.87
CA ALA A 44 -19.44 -5.22 12.65
C ALA A 44 -18.75 -5.39 11.28
N TYR A 45 -18.43 -6.63 10.87
CA TYR A 45 -17.82 -6.87 9.55
C TYR A 45 -18.82 -6.68 8.39
N GLN A 46 -20.07 -7.11 8.59
CA GLN A 46 -21.14 -6.98 7.58
C GLN A 46 -21.52 -5.52 7.33
N GLU A 47 -21.54 -4.72 8.39
CA GLU A 47 -21.81 -3.27 8.36
C GLU A 47 -20.60 -2.43 7.94
N GLY A 48 -19.44 -3.06 7.67
CA GLY A 48 -18.25 -2.33 7.24
C GLY A 48 -17.57 -1.51 8.35
N LYS A 49 -17.72 -1.90 9.61
CA LYS A 49 -17.04 -1.25 10.75
C LYS A 49 -15.64 -1.82 11.02
N ILE A 50 -15.39 -3.05 10.58
CA ILE A 50 -14.10 -3.71 10.72
C ILE A 50 -13.70 -4.42 9.42
N TYR A 51 -12.41 -4.48 9.14
CA TYR A 51 -11.83 -5.30 8.09
C TYR A 51 -10.61 -6.05 8.63
N GLY A 52 -10.30 -7.18 8.00
CA GLY A 52 -9.16 -7.99 8.40
C GLY A 52 -7.91 -7.56 7.64
N ILE A 53 -6.83 -7.37 8.37
CA ILE A 53 -5.47 -7.23 7.86
C ILE A 53 -4.57 -8.19 8.64
N ASP A 54 -3.54 -8.75 7.99
CA ASP A 54 -2.52 -9.52 8.70
C ASP A 54 -1.73 -8.58 9.62
N ALA A 55 -1.47 -8.99 10.87
CA ALA A 55 -0.85 -8.11 11.87
C ALA A 55 0.55 -7.63 11.43
N ALA A 56 1.33 -8.44 10.72
CA ALA A 56 2.60 -7.97 10.16
C ALA A 56 2.37 -6.89 9.08
N SER A 57 1.37 -7.07 8.22
CA SER A 57 1.00 -6.03 7.23
C SER A 57 0.57 -4.72 7.89
N GLY A 58 -0.10 -4.80 9.05
CA GLY A 58 -0.41 -3.63 9.87
C GLY A 58 0.85 -2.98 10.45
N ALA A 59 1.83 -3.78 10.89
CA ALA A 59 3.10 -3.29 11.40
C ALA A 59 3.88 -2.46 10.36
N ALA A 60 3.84 -2.83 9.07
CA ALA A 60 4.42 -2.01 8.00
C ALA A 60 3.78 -0.61 7.89
N VAL A 61 2.44 -0.54 8.04
CA VAL A 61 1.72 0.75 8.02
C VAL A 61 2.02 1.57 9.28
N LEU A 62 2.08 0.92 10.45
CA LEU A 62 2.45 1.59 11.70
C LEU A 62 3.90 2.11 11.67
N ALA A 63 4.82 1.38 11.05
CA ALA A 63 6.21 1.82 10.89
C ALA A 63 6.32 3.10 10.04
N LEU A 64 5.39 3.31 9.11
CA LEU A 64 5.35 4.51 8.26
C LEU A 64 5.05 5.78 9.07
N ASP A 65 4.40 5.63 10.23
CA ASP A 65 4.11 6.72 11.16
C ASP A 65 3.33 7.85 10.48
N VAL A 66 2.14 7.50 9.98
CA VAL A 66 1.24 8.39 9.24
C VAL A 66 0.50 9.30 10.21
N SER A 67 0.53 10.60 9.95
CA SER A 67 -0.17 11.63 10.74
C SER A 67 -1.27 12.33 9.91
N PRO A 68 -2.35 12.82 10.52
CA PRO A 68 -3.36 13.62 9.83
C PRO A 68 -2.73 14.81 9.09
N GLY A 69 -3.09 14.99 7.82
CA GLY A 69 -2.51 16.00 6.94
C GLY A 69 -1.37 15.49 6.04
N ASP A 70 -0.83 14.30 6.31
CA ASP A 70 0.17 13.70 5.41
C ASP A 70 -0.43 13.38 4.04
N HIS A 71 0.37 13.59 3.01
CA HIS A 71 0.11 13.05 1.69
C HIS A 71 0.94 11.78 1.48
N VAL A 72 0.23 10.66 1.38
CA VAL A 72 0.82 9.32 1.34
C VAL A 72 0.73 8.72 -0.06
N LEU A 73 1.81 8.09 -0.51
CA LEU A 73 1.83 7.25 -1.70
C LEU A 73 1.91 5.79 -1.27
N ASP A 74 1.03 4.94 -1.81
CA ASP A 74 1.09 3.49 -1.67
C ASP A 74 1.38 2.88 -3.05
N LEU A 75 2.64 2.49 -3.26
CA LEU A 75 3.09 1.79 -4.46
C LEU A 75 2.81 0.29 -4.29
N CYS A 76 2.13 -0.30 -5.29
CA CYS A 76 1.57 -1.66 -5.25
C CYS A 76 0.39 -1.79 -4.26
N ALA A 77 -0.47 -0.77 -4.24
CA ALA A 77 -1.53 -0.61 -3.24
C ALA A 77 -2.60 -1.72 -3.22
N ALA A 78 -2.80 -2.44 -4.33
CA ALA A 78 -3.91 -3.38 -4.41
C ALA A 78 -3.54 -4.71 -3.72
N PRO A 79 -4.44 -5.39 -2.99
CA PRO A 79 -5.89 -5.24 -3.00
C PRO A 79 -6.44 -4.16 -2.05
N GLY A 80 -5.60 -3.42 -1.32
CA GLY A 80 -6.02 -2.20 -0.62
C GLY A 80 -6.16 -2.28 0.89
N ALA A 81 -5.76 -3.36 1.56
CA ALA A 81 -5.88 -3.44 3.03
C ALA A 81 -4.96 -2.44 3.75
N LYS A 82 -3.69 -2.34 3.33
CA LYS A 82 -2.73 -1.36 3.86
C LYS A 82 -3.19 0.07 3.52
N LEU A 83 -3.62 0.30 2.27
CA LEU A 83 -4.25 1.55 1.83
C LEU A 83 -5.42 2.00 2.73
N CYS A 84 -6.33 1.08 3.08
CA CYS A 84 -7.45 1.36 3.98
C CYS A 84 -6.94 1.78 5.37
N MET A 85 -5.93 1.09 5.91
CA MET A 85 -5.35 1.43 7.21
C MET A 85 -4.65 2.79 7.20
N ILE A 86 -3.97 3.14 6.11
CA ILE A 86 -3.41 4.49 5.94
C ILE A 86 -4.52 5.55 5.95
N LEU A 87 -5.65 5.30 5.27
CA LEU A 87 -6.79 6.23 5.23
C LEU A 87 -7.43 6.40 6.61
N ASP A 88 -7.56 5.33 7.39
CA ASP A 88 -8.07 5.39 8.76
C ASP A 88 -7.16 6.25 9.65
N LEU A 89 -5.83 6.11 9.54
CA LEU A 89 -4.86 6.92 10.30
C LEU A 89 -4.85 8.40 9.90
N LEU A 90 -5.10 8.73 8.63
CA LEU A 90 -5.20 10.12 8.15
C LEU A 90 -6.46 10.85 8.63
N GLY A 91 -7.55 10.11 8.89
CA GLY A 91 -8.84 10.67 9.28
C GLY A 91 -9.48 11.53 8.18
N CYS A 92 -9.55 12.85 8.41
CA CYS A 92 -10.21 13.81 7.50
C CYS A 92 -9.25 14.80 6.82
N SER A 93 -7.93 14.69 7.07
CA SER A 93 -6.92 15.60 6.52
C SER A 93 -5.79 14.84 5.84
N GLY A 94 -5.27 15.37 4.73
CA GLY A 94 -4.23 14.74 3.92
C GLY A 94 -4.78 14.10 2.65
N SER A 95 -4.04 13.13 2.09
CA SER A 95 -4.54 12.34 0.95
C SER A 95 -3.75 11.07 0.73
N VAL A 96 -4.38 10.04 0.16
CA VAL A 96 -3.66 8.83 -0.27
C VAL A 96 -3.72 8.64 -1.77
N THR A 97 -2.57 8.41 -2.39
CA THR A 97 -2.45 7.97 -3.78
C THR A 97 -2.09 6.50 -3.80
N GLY A 98 -3.00 5.64 -4.25
CA GLY A 98 -2.72 4.24 -4.49
C GLY A 98 -2.36 3.98 -5.95
N VAL A 99 -1.29 3.24 -6.20
CA VAL A 99 -0.83 2.88 -7.55
C VAL A 99 -0.65 1.37 -7.65
N ASP A 100 -1.19 0.77 -8.70
CA ASP A 100 -0.96 -0.65 -9.00
C ASP A 100 -1.12 -0.90 -10.51
N ILE A 101 -0.39 -1.87 -11.05
CA ILE A 101 -0.46 -2.21 -12.48
C ILE A 101 -1.72 -3.05 -12.80
N ALA A 102 -2.21 -3.81 -11.82
CA ALA A 102 -3.29 -4.77 -12.01
C ALA A 102 -4.67 -4.13 -11.78
N ARG A 103 -5.32 -3.69 -12.88
CA ARG A 103 -6.68 -3.11 -12.86
C ARG A 103 -7.71 -3.95 -12.09
N HIS A 104 -7.63 -5.28 -12.18
CA HIS A 104 -8.56 -6.18 -11.49
C HIS A 104 -8.33 -6.19 -9.97
N ARG A 105 -7.07 -6.12 -9.49
CA ARG A 105 -6.75 -5.97 -8.05
C ARG A 105 -7.23 -4.61 -7.55
N LEU A 106 -7.05 -3.55 -8.34
CA LEU A 106 -7.54 -2.22 -7.99
C LEU A 106 -9.07 -2.13 -7.95
N ALA A 107 -9.79 -2.92 -8.75
CA ALA A 107 -11.24 -3.02 -8.62
C ALA A 107 -11.64 -3.57 -7.24
N ALA A 108 -10.89 -4.52 -6.68
CA ALA A 108 -11.08 -5.00 -5.31
C ALA A 108 -10.77 -3.92 -4.27
N ALA A 109 -9.68 -3.15 -4.45
CA ALA A 109 -9.36 -2.00 -3.60
C ALA A 109 -10.49 -0.97 -3.59
N ARG A 110 -11.03 -0.63 -4.76
CA ARG A 110 -12.20 0.25 -4.87
C ARG A 110 -13.42 -0.32 -4.14
N THR A 111 -13.68 -1.62 -4.26
CA THR A 111 -14.78 -2.27 -3.52
C THR A 111 -14.57 -2.18 -2.01
N MET A 112 -13.35 -2.33 -1.50
CA MET A 112 -13.05 -2.11 -0.08
C MET A 112 -13.32 -0.65 0.32
N LEU A 113 -12.77 0.33 -0.41
CA LEU A 113 -13.00 1.75 -0.11
C LEU A 113 -14.49 2.12 -0.08
N GLN A 114 -15.30 1.55 -0.97
CA GLN A 114 -16.75 1.75 -0.98
C GLN A 114 -17.46 1.02 0.17
N LYS A 115 -17.10 -0.24 0.43
CA LYS A 115 -17.71 -1.06 1.48
C LYS A 115 -17.50 -0.43 2.86
N TYR A 116 -16.31 0.11 3.10
CA TYR A 116 -15.90 0.70 4.37
C TYR A 116 -16.12 2.22 4.43
N ALA A 117 -16.57 2.85 3.33
CA ALA A 117 -16.82 4.29 3.24
C ALA A 117 -15.61 5.19 3.59
N ILE A 118 -14.39 4.71 3.35
CA ILE A 118 -13.11 5.38 3.69
C ILE A 118 -12.37 5.95 2.47
N GLY A 119 -13.03 6.05 1.32
CA GLY A 119 -12.41 6.45 0.05
C GLY A 119 -12.27 7.96 -0.20
N ASP A 120 -12.76 8.82 0.69
CA ASP A 120 -12.96 10.24 0.40
C ASP A 120 -11.68 11.02 0.09
N GLN A 121 -10.58 10.68 0.77
CA GLN A 121 -9.26 11.31 0.57
C GLN A 121 -8.36 10.52 -0.40
N CYS A 122 -8.88 9.45 -1.01
CA CYS A 122 -8.11 8.50 -1.80
C CYS A 122 -8.25 8.76 -3.31
N ARG A 123 -7.16 8.54 -4.05
CA ARG A 123 -7.15 8.46 -5.51
C ARG A 123 -6.34 7.23 -5.95
N LEU A 124 -6.89 6.46 -6.89
CA LEU A 124 -6.27 5.23 -7.38
C LEU A 124 -5.89 5.38 -8.85
N PHE A 125 -4.65 5.04 -9.17
CA PHE A 125 -4.13 4.99 -10.53
C PHE A 125 -3.76 3.56 -10.94
N ALA A 126 -4.20 3.16 -12.13
CA ALA A 126 -3.64 2.01 -12.81
C ALA A 126 -2.41 2.45 -13.60
N ALA A 127 -1.21 2.07 -13.11
CA ALA A 127 0.07 2.47 -13.70
C ALA A 127 1.20 1.53 -13.25
N ASP A 128 2.33 1.59 -13.95
CA ASP A 128 3.58 0.95 -13.51
C ASP A 128 4.22 1.77 -12.38
N GLY A 129 4.34 1.18 -11.20
CA GLY A 129 4.92 1.84 -10.02
C GLY A 129 6.40 2.20 -10.19
N THR A 130 7.13 1.57 -11.11
CA THR A 130 8.55 1.87 -11.37
C THR A 130 8.74 3.18 -12.15
N THR A 131 7.70 3.65 -12.85
CA THR A 131 7.75 4.85 -13.71
C THR A 131 6.71 5.90 -13.33
N PHE A 132 5.86 5.61 -12.34
CA PHE A 132 4.87 6.56 -11.82
C PHE A 132 5.55 7.86 -11.36
N SER A 133 4.98 9.01 -11.70
CA SER A 133 5.65 10.31 -11.57
C SER A 133 4.76 11.47 -11.12
N LEU A 134 3.51 11.18 -10.72
CA LEU A 134 2.61 12.23 -10.23
C LEU A 134 2.89 12.55 -8.76
N THR A 135 2.77 13.81 -8.39
CA THR A 135 2.91 14.31 -7.01
C THR A 135 1.56 14.40 -6.29
N PRO A 136 1.56 14.58 -4.96
CA PRO A 136 0.32 14.75 -4.25
C PRO A 136 -0.42 16.02 -4.68
N LEU A 137 -1.73 15.88 -4.92
CA LEU A 137 -2.63 16.99 -5.18
C LEU A 137 -2.94 17.69 -3.86
N ARG A 138 -2.22 18.77 -3.57
CA ARG A 138 -2.46 19.63 -2.42
C ARG A 138 -3.57 20.61 -2.77
N ALA A 139 -4.56 20.77 -1.90
CA ALA A 139 -5.58 21.80 -2.09
C ALA A 139 -4.87 23.16 -2.14
N GLN A 140 -4.98 23.88 -3.27
CA GLN A 140 -4.37 25.20 -3.36
C GLN A 140 -5.03 26.12 -2.32
N SER A 141 -4.25 26.58 -1.35
CA SER A 141 -4.59 27.78 -0.61
C SER A 141 -4.61 28.92 -1.63
N ASN A 142 -5.80 29.35 -2.05
CA ASN A 142 -6.10 30.47 -2.95
C ASN A 142 -4.91 31.43 -3.19
N SER A 143 -4.02 31.12 -4.13
CA SER A 143 -3.22 32.14 -4.79
C SER A 143 -4.10 32.72 -5.89
N LYS A 144 -4.71 33.87 -5.60
CA LYS A 144 -5.33 34.72 -6.62
C LYS A 144 -4.30 35.02 -7.73
N SER A 145 -4.83 35.22 -8.94
CA SER A 145 -4.21 35.66 -10.21
C SER A 145 -3.76 34.51 -11.13
N ALA A 146 -4.10 34.45 -12.41
CA ALA A 146 -4.60 35.49 -13.32
C ALA A 146 -5.71 34.95 -14.22
N ASN A 147 -6.72 35.79 -14.47
CA ASN A 147 -7.67 35.60 -15.56
C ASN A 147 -6.91 35.68 -16.89
N THR A 148 -6.83 34.55 -17.59
CA THR A 148 -6.67 34.57 -19.04
C THR A 148 -7.86 33.81 -19.61
N GLU A 149 -8.87 34.57 -20.04
CA GLU A 149 -9.96 34.06 -20.86
C GLU A 149 -9.39 33.57 -22.18
N VAL A 150 -9.22 32.26 -22.31
CA VAL A 150 -9.23 31.59 -23.61
C VAL A 150 -10.19 30.42 -23.49
N GLY A 151 -11.30 30.54 -24.23
CA GLY A 151 -12.37 29.56 -24.27
C GLY A 151 -11.92 28.25 -24.91
N GLU A 152 -11.37 27.35 -24.11
CA GLU A 152 -11.51 25.92 -24.32
C GLU A 152 -12.43 25.39 -23.22
N LYS A 153 -13.46 24.61 -23.59
CA LYS A 153 -14.23 23.83 -22.62
C LYS A 153 -13.31 22.78 -22.00
N THR A 154 -12.52 23.17 -21.01
CA THR A 154 -11.64 22.24 -20.31
C THR A 154 -12.53 21.30 -19.50
N GLU A 155 -12.59 20.02 -19.86
CA GLU A 155 -13.31 19.02 -19.10
C GLU A 155 -12.68 18.91 -17.69
N VAL A 156 -13.41 19.35 -16.69
CA VAL A 156 -13.02 19.30 -15.27
C VAL A 156 -13.55 18.03 -14.63
N TYR A 157 -12.79 17.44 -13.70
CA TYR A 157 -13.26 16.31 -12.91
C TYR A 157 -14.39 16.72 -11.96
N ASN A 158 -15.59 16.21 -12.23
CA ASN A 158 -16.76 16.37 -11.37
C ASN A 158 -16.72 15.37 -10.20
N LYS A 159 -17.70 15.45 -9.28
CA LYS A 159 -17.85 14.43 -8.23
C LYS A 159 -17.87 13.03 -8.83
N TRP A 160 -17.10 12.13 -8.24
CA TRP A 160 -17.00 10.75 -8.71
C TRP A 160 -18.35 10.05 -8.63
N THR A 161 -18.73 9.34 -9.69
CA THR A 161 -19.96 8.54 -9.72
C THR A 161 -19.65 7.07 -10.06
N PRO A 162 -20.31 6.10 -9.41
CA PRO A 162 -20.07 4.68 -9.67
C PRO A 162 -20.45 4.24 -11.08
N ARG A 163 -21.38 4.94 -11.73
CA ARG A 163 -21.93 4.61 -13.05
C ARG A 163 -21.39 5.56 -14.11
N ARG A 164 -20.32 5.13 -14.80
CA ARG A 164 -19.88 5.82 -16.02
C ARG A 164 -20.91 5.61 -17.15
N PRO A 165 -21.30 6.66 -17.89
CA PRO A 165 -22.21 6.54 -19.02
C PRO A 165 -21.74 5.50 -20.04
N TRP A 166 -22.68 4.73 -20.60
CA TRP A 166 -22.41 3.68 -21.61
C TRP A 166 -21.52 4.16 -22.77
N LYS A 167 -21.72 5.40 -23.23
CA LYS A 167 -20.93 6.02 -24.32
C LYS A 167 -19.45 6.14 -23.96
N GLU A 168 -19.14 6.49 -22.72
CA GLU A 168 -17.76 6.61 -22.22
C GLU A 168 -17.12 5.22 -22.09
N ARG A 169 -17.86 4.23 -21.57
CA ARG A 169 -17.43 2.82 -21.51
C ARG A 169 -17.06 2.27 -22.89
N LYS A 170 -17.89 2.55 -23.92
CA LYS A 170 -17.60 2.16 -25.31
C LYS A 170 -16.38 2.86 -25.88
N ARG A 171 -16.16 4.14 -25.57
CA ARG A 171 -15.01 4.93 -26.05
C ARG A 171 -13.70 4.41 -25.47
N ILE A 172 -13.67 4.09 -24.17
CA ILE A 172 -12.52 3.48 -23.48
C ILE A 172 -12.24 2.07 -23.99
N ALA A 173 -13.29 1.25 -24.17
CA ALA A 173 -13.15 -0.11 -24.71
C ALA A 173 -12.64 -0.12 -26.17
N LYS A 174 -13.00 0.90 -26.96
CA LYS A 174 -12.49 1.09 -28.32
C LYS A 174 -11.04 1.60 -28.34
N ALA A 175 -10.67 2.49 -27.42
CA ALA A 175 -9.30 2.98 -27.25
C ALA A 175 -8.35 1.90 -26.70
N SER A 176 -8.83 0.98 -25.85
CA SER A 176 -8.02 -0.12 -25.30
C SER A 176 -7.68 -1.22 -26.31
N LYS A 177 -8.32 -1.26 -27.49
CA LYS A 177 -8.03 -2.25 -28.56
C LYS A 177 -6.88 -1.85 -29.47
N THR A 178 -6.33 -0.66 -29.30
CA THR A 178 -5.30 -0.09 -30.17
C THR A 178 -4.37 0.68 -29.25
N PHE A 179 -3.37 0.07 -28.61
CA PHE A 179 -2.16 0.77 -28.12
C PHE A 179 -1.24 -0.20 -27.36
N SER A 180 -0.14 -0.58 -28.01
CA SER A 180 1.12 -0.91 -27.35
C SER A 180 1.93 0.38 -27.17
N GLN A 181 2.71 0.45 -26.08
CA GLN A 181 3.70 1.48 -25.70
C GLN A 181 3.20 2.64 -24.83
N ILE A 182 3.82 2.72 -23.64
CA ILE A 182 3.77 3.73 -22.56
C ILE A 182 2.35 4.21 -22.22
N GLN A 183 1.65 3.46 -21.36
CA GLN A 183 0.39 3.91 -20.78
C GLN A 183 0.66 5.02 -19.76
N GLU A 184 0.16 6.23 -20.04
CA GLU A 184 -0.03 7.24 -19.00
C GLU A 184 -0.83 6.63 -17.83
N PRO A 185 -0.56 7.03 -16.56
CA PRO A 185 -1.34 6.57 -15.43
C PRO A 185 -2.83 6.77 -15.68
N GLU A 186 -3.65 5.76 -15.44
CA GLU A 186 -5.10 5.89 -15.60
C GLU A 186 -5.76 6.07 -14.24
N LEU A 187 -6.40 7.23 -14.03
CA LEU A 187 -7.21 7.47 -12.83
C LEU A 187 -8.51 6.63 -12.87
N ILE A 188 -8.59 5.63 -12.00
CA ILE A 188 -9.70 4.67 -11.95
C ILE A 188 -10.73 4.96 -10.83
N PHE A 189 -10.29 5.65 -9.76
CA PHE A 189 -11.12 6.05 -8.62
C PHE A 189 -10.56 7.32 -7.98
N TYR A 190 -11.42 8.19 -7.49
CA TYR A 190 -11.04 9.33 -6.65
C TYR A 190 -12.21 9.71 -5.75
N GLY A 191 -11.94 9.96 -4.47
CA GLY A 191 -12.91 10.44 -3.50
C GLY A 191 -13.20 11.93 -3.62
N GLN A 192 -14.23 12.41 -2.91
CA GLN A 192 -14.65 13.82 -2.96
C GLN A 192 -13.54 14.78 -2.50
N HIS A 193 -12.75 14.38 -1.51
CA HIS A 193 -11.71 15.19 -0.87
C HIS A 193 -10.29 14.75 -1.29
N SER A 194 -10.18 13.96 -2.36
CA SER A 194 -8.91 13.46 -2.89
C SER A 194 -8.06 14.52 -3.61
N GLY A 195 -8.51 15.78 -3.66
CA GLY A 195 -7.87 16.87 -4.41
C GLY A 195 -8.10 16.82 -5.93
N VAL A 196 -8.82 15.82 -6.47
CA VAL A 196 -9.09 15.69 -7.91
C VAL A 196 -10.29 16.53 -8.36
N VAL A 197 -11.34 16.60 -7.56
CA VAL A 197 -12.60 17.28 -7.93
C VAL A 197 -12.34 18.76 -8.17
N GLY A 198 -12.80 19.28 -9.31
CA GLY A 198 -12.57 20.68 -9.71
C GLY A 198 -11.28 20.92 -10.49
N LEU A 199 -10.40 19.92 -10.64
CA LEU A 199 -9.19 20.03 -11.46
C LEU A 199 -9.42 19.58 -12.91
N SER A 200 -8.69 20.21 -13.84
CA SER A 200 -8.59 19.75 -15.22
C SER A 200 -7.68 18.51 -15.33
N LYS A 201 -7.82 17.76 -16.42
CA LYS A 201 -6.89 16.66 -16.74
C LYS A 201 -5.43 17.13 -16.71
N HIS A 202 -5.12 18.26 -17.34
CA HIS A 202 -3.76 18.82 -17.35
C HIS A 202 -3.19 19.00 -15.92
N ASN A 203 -4.00 19.48 -14.97
CA ASN A 203 -3.53 19.73 -13.61
C ASN A 203 -3.35 18.45 -12.81
N VAL A 204 -4.20 17.43 -13.00
CA VAL A 204 -4.07 16.12 -12.34
C VAL A 204 -2.83 15.37 -12.81
N TYR A 205 -2.49 15.46 -14.10
CA TYR A 205 -1.37 14.77 -14.72
C TYR A 205 -0.13 15.64 -14.91
N ARG A 206 -0.06 16.79 -14.23
CA ARG A 206 1.10 17.68 -14.31
C ARG A 206 2.33 16.96 -13.81
N LYS A 207 3.34 16.85 -14.67
CA LYS A 207 4.67 16.39 -14.28
C LYS A 207 5.43 17.54 -13.64
N VAL A 208 6.19 17.22 -12.60
CA VAL A 208 7.06 18.15 -11.90
C VAL A 208 8.50 17.66 -11.95
N ASN A 209 9.45 18.59 -11.83
CA ASN A 209 10.87 18.27 -11.78
C ASN A 209 11.29 17.76 -10.38
N ASP A 210 12.52 17.24 -10.26
CA ASP A 210 13.00 16.65 -9.01
C ASP A 210 13.19 17.67 -7.87
N GLN A 211 13.41 18.96 -8.20
CA GLN A 211 13.48 20.04 -7.20
C GLN A 211 12.12 20.28 -6.55
N GLU A 212 11.06 20.38 -7.36
CA GLU A 212 9.68 20.48 -6.90
C GLU A 212 9.28 19.25 -6.08
N ILE A 213 9.68 18.04 -6.48
CA ILE A 213 9.40 16.81 -5.71
C ILE A 213 10.10 16.84 -4.35
N SER A 214 11.33 17.35 -4.29
CA SER A 214 12.08 17.43 -3.04
C SER A 214 11.37 18.31 -1.99
N GLN A 215 10.59 19.30 -2.42
CA GLN A 215 9.83 20.19 -1.53
C GLN A 215 8.36 19.79 -1.36
N PHE A 216 7.69 19.41 -2.45
CA PHE A 216 6.24 19.20 -2.53
C PHE A 216 5.84 17.76 -2.83
N GLY A 217 6.79 16.83 -2.82
CA GLY A 217 6.55 15.39 -2.93
C GLY A 217 5.71 14.83 -1.80
N TYR A 218 5.63 13.50 -1.76
CA TYR A 218 4.88 12.80 -0.72
C TYR A 218 5.59 12.92 0.62
N ASP A 219 4.80 13.11 1.67
CA ASP A 219 5.27 13.15 3.05
C ASP A 219 5.67 11.74 3.51
N LYS A 220 4.91 10.74 3.04
CA LYS A 220 5.07 9.32 3.36
C LYS A 220 4.94 8.47 2.10
N VAL A 221 5.78 7.44 1.97
CA VAL A 221 5.69 6.47 0.87
C VAL A 221 5.72 5.05 1.42
N LEU A 222 4.74 4.23 1.06
CA LEU A 222 4.75 2.79 1.27
C LEU A 222 5.09 2.10 -0.06
N VAL A 223 6.07 1.19 -0.01
CA VAL A 223 6.41 0.29 -1.11
C VAL A 223 6.18 -1.14 -0.61
N ASP A 224 4.95 -1.64 -0.78
CA ASP A 224 4.60 -3.03 -0.48
C ASP A 224 4.86 -3.88 -1.72
N ALA A 225 6.12 -4.22 -1.95
CA ALA A 225 6.57 -4.69 -3.25
C ALA A 225 6.03 -6.08 -3.60
N GLU A 226 5.71 -6.27 -4.89
CA GLU A 226 5.43 -7.60 -5.42
C GLU A 226 6.63 -8.53 -5.18
N CYS A 227 6.37 -9.72 -4.65
CA CYS A 227 7.40 -10.65 -4.22
C CYS A 227 6.98 -12.10 -4.48
N THR A 228 7.78 -13.05 -4.02
CA THR A 228 7.51 -14.50 -4.14
C THR A 228 6.37 -14.99 -3.24
N HIS A 229 5.99 -14.22 -2.20
CA HIS A 229 4.95 -14.53 -1.21
C HIS A 229 5.23 -15.79 -0.35
N ASP A 230 6.48 -16.23 -0.25
CA ASP A 230 6.96 -17.39 0.52
C ASP A 230 6.85 -17.21 2.05
N GLY A 231 6.58 -15.98 2.53
CA GLY A 231 6.22 -15.73 3.93
C GLY A 231 4.71 -15.70 4.20
N SER A 232 3.86 -15.63 3.17
CA SER A 232 2.41 -15.45 3.36
C SER A 232 1.69 -16.77 3.59
N ILE A 233 1.21 -17.01 4.82
CA ILE A 233 0.47 -18.23 5.19
C ILE A 233 -0.75 -18.43 4.28
N LYS A 234 -1.52 -17.37 4.02
CA LYS A 234 -2.70 -17.42 3.13
C LYS A 234 -2.35 -17.77 1.69
N HIS A 235 -1.20 -17.32 1.18
CA HIS A 235 -0.76 -17.68 -0.16
C HIS A 235 -0.25 -19.12 -0.20
N ILE A 236 0.46 -19.56 0.83
CA ILE A 236 0.93 -20.94 0.97
C ILE A 236 -0.25 -21.93 0.99
N GLN A 237 -1.29 -21.64 1.77
CA GLN A 237 -2.52 -22.45 1.82
C GLN A 237 -3.24 -22.52 0.46
N LYS A 238 -3.16 -21.49 -0.39
CA LYS A 238 -3.71 -21.57 -1.76
C LYS A 238 -2.93 -22.54 -2.64
N PHE A 239 -1.65 -22.79 -2.38
CA PHE A 239 -0.86 -23.74 -3.16
C PHE A 239 -1.21 -25.20 -2.87
N GLU A 240 -1.78 -25.51 -1.70
CA GLU A 240 -2.40 -26.83 -1.46
C GLU A 240 -3.53 -27.11 -2.46
N GLN A 241 -4.22 -26.06 -2.91
CA GLN A 241 -5.31 -26.15 -3.89
C GLN A 241 -4.83 -26.03 -5.35
N TRP A 242 -3.74 -25.28 -5.59
CA TRP A 242 -3.26 -24.95 -6.95
C TRP A 242 -2.10 -25.83 -7.44
N GLY A 243 -1.54 -26.67 -6.58
CA GLY A 243 -0.46 -27.62 -6.89
C GLY A 243 0.95 -27.06 -6.67
N TRP A 244 1.82 -27.90 -6.11
CA TRP A 244 3.19 -27.58 -5.68
C TRP A 244 4.15 -27.17 -6.82
N THR A 245 3.83 -27.49 -8.08
CA THR A 245 4.59 -27.03 -9.26
C THR A 245 4.52 -25.52 -9.46
N THR A 246 3.45 -24.87 -9.00
CA THR A 246 3.32 -23.40 -9.02
C THR A 246 4.20 -22.74 -7.96
N LEU A 247 4.40 -23.41 -6.81
CA LEU A 247 5.29 -22.96 -5.75
C LEU A 247 6.76 -23.07 -6.18
N GLN A 248 7.16 -24.19 -6.79
CA GLN A 248 8.50 -24.37 -7.34
C GLN A 248 8.83 -23.27 -8.36
N ARG A 249 7.92 -22.97 -9.29
CA ARG A 249 8.10 -21.89 -10.28
C ARG A 249 8.18 -20.49 -9.67
N ARG A 250 7.41 -20.23 -8.60
CA ARG A 250 7.34 -18.90 -7.98
C ARG A 250 8.44 -18.64 -6.98
N VAL A 251 8.99 -19.67 -6.34
CA VAL A 251 9.92 -19.54 -5.20
C VAL A 251 11.32 -20.08 -5.52
N LEU A 252 11.44 -21.10 -6.38
CA LEU A 252 12.69 -21.84 -6.59
C LEU A 252 13.37 -21.57 -7.95
N GLU A 253 12.77 -20.79 -8.84
CA GLU A 253 13.39 -20.38 -10.11
C GLU A 253 14.27 -19.12 -9.89
N ALA A 254 15.58 -19.28 -10.02
CA ALA A 254 16.57 -18.22 -9.80
C ALA A 254 16.39 -17.03 -10.75
N GLU A 255 16.20 -17.27 -12.05
CA GLU A 255 16.01 -16.20 -13.06
C GLU A 255 14.82 -15.27 -12.71
N ARG A 256 13.72 -15.85 -12.21
CA ARG A 256 12.55 -15.09 -11.76
C ARG A 256 12.84 -14.30 -10.48
N THR A 257 13.65 -14.85 -9.58
CA THR A 257 14.05 -14.17 -8.34
C THR A 257 14.93 -12.95 -8.63
N ASP A 258 15.82 -13.05 -9.62
CA ASP A 258 16.64 -11.92 -10.08
C ASP A 258 15.78 -10.81 -10.70
N ASP A 259 14.83 -11.18 -11.58
CA ASP A 259 13.88 -10.23 -12.17
C ASP A 259 13.03 -9.51 -11.11
N LEU A 260 12.59 -10.24 -10.07
CA LEU A 260 11.83 -9.66 -8.96
C LEU A 260 12.67 -8.70 -8.12
N SER A 261 13.91 -9.05 -7.79
CA SER A 261 14.78 -8.20 -6.99
C SER A 261 15.12 -6.89 -7.74
N VAL A 262 15.31 -6.97 -9.06
CA VAL A 262 15.46 -5.79 -9.93
C VAL A 262 14.19 -4.93 -9.97
N LEU A 263 13.01 -5.55 -10.09
CA LEU A 263 11.73 -4.85 -10.04
C LEU A 263 11.54 -4.13 -8.69
N GLN A 264 11.81 -4.83 -7.58
CA GLN A 264 11.71 -4.30 -6.22
C GLN A 264 12.63 -3.11 -5.99
N LEU A 265 13.88 -3.19 -6.44
CA LEU A 265 14.81 -2.08 -6.40
C LEU A 265 14.28 -0.87 -7.20
N LYS A 266 13.76 -1.08 -8.42
CA LYS A 266 13.17 0.00 -9.23
C LYS A 266 11.96 0.65 -8.56
N LEU A 267 11.10 -0.15 -7.91
CA LEU A 267 9.96 0.36 -7.13
C LEU A 267 10.43 1.19 -5.93
N LEU A 268 11.41 0.69 -5.18
CA LEU A 268 11.99 1.38 -4.03
C LEU A 268 12.64 2.71 -4.44
N VAL A 269 13.45 2.71 -5.50
CA VAL A 269 14.10 3.90 -6.06
C VAL A 269 13.05 4.92 -6.50
N ASN A 270 12.01 4.51 -7.23
CA ASN A 270 10.99 5.46 -7.69
C ASN A 270 10.13 6.00 -6.54
N GLY A 271 9.79 5.16 -5.56
CA GLY A 271 9.12 5.59 -4.34
C GLY A 271 9.94 6.63 -3.58
N PHE A 272 11.24 6.40 -3.43
CA PHE A 272 12.16 7.32 -2.76
C PHE A 272 12.38 8.61 -3.56
N ARG A 273 12.38 8.54 -4.90
CA ARG A 273 12.41 9.71 -5.77
C ARG A 273 11.23 10.63 -5.48
N LEU A 274 10.02 10.07 -5.37
CA LEU A 274 8.76 10.79 -5.12
C LEU A 274 8.57 11.28 -3.67
N LEU A 275 9.43 10.84 -2.75
CA LEU A 275 9.45 11.29 -1.36
C LEU A 275 10.07 12.70 -1.26
N LYS A 276 9.44 13.58 -0.49
CA LYS A 276 10.03 14.89 -0.16
C LYS A 276 11.23 14.73 0.79
N VAL A 277 12.09 15.75 0.86
CA VAL A 277 13.18 15.79 1.86
C VAL A 277 12.57 15.83 3.27
N GLY A 278 13.12 15.02 4.17
CA GLY A 278 12.62 14.81 5.53
C GLY A 278 11.38 13.90 5.62
N GLY A 279 10.82 13.45 4.49
CA GLY A 279 9.77 12.44 4.48
C GLY A 279 10.27 11.07 4.93
N SER A 280 9.34 10.12 5.13
CA SER A 280 9.68 8.73 5.44
C SER A 280 9.09 7.74 4.44
N LEU A 281 9.88 6.74 4.07
CA LEU A 281 9.47 5.64 3.21
C LEU A 281 9.55 4.32 3.98
N VAL A 282 8.55 3.45 3.83
CA VAL A 282 8.62 2.06 4.28
C VAL A 282 8.65 1.14 3.08
N TYR A 283 9.67 0.30 3.02
CA TYR A 283 9.73 -0.83 2.11
C TYR A 283 9.30 -2.09 2.86
N SER A 284 8.38 -2.86 2.27
CA SER A 284 7.98 -4.15 2.82
C SER A 284 7.78 -5.21 1.76
N THR A 285 8.02 -6.47 2.12
CA THR A 285 7.65 -7.64 1.33
C THR A 285 7.09 -8.73 2.25
N CYS A 286 6.26 -9.62 1.71
CA CYS A 286 5.87 -10.86 2.39
C CYS A 286 6.76 -12.05 1.99
N SER A 287 8.03 -11.78 1.71
CA SER A 287 9.04 -12.79 1.40
C SER A 287 9.96 -13.04 2.59
N LEU A 288 10.36 -14.30 2.77
CA LEU A 288 11.40 -14.66 3.72
C LEU A 288 12.80 -14.61 3.07
N THR A 289 12.87 -14.54 1.74
CA THR A 289 14.10 -14.59 0.95
C THR A 289 14.97 -13.36 1.17
N VAL A 290 16.24 -13.56 1.50
CA VAL A 290 17.23 -12.49 1.75
C VAL A 290 17.49 -11.64 0.51
N ALA A 291 17.55 -12.27 -0.67
CA ALA A 291 17.78 -11.59 -1.96
C ALA A 291 16.72 -10.52 -2.30
N GLN A 292 15.48 -10.70 -1.85
CA GLN A 292 14.38 -9.75 -2.05
C GLN A 292 14.27 -8.71 -0.93
N ASN A 293 15.04 -8.86 0.15
CA ASN A 293 14.92 -8.05 1.35
C ASN A 293 16.23 -7.29 1.59
N GLU A 294 17.16 -7.88 2.34
CA GLU A 294 18.42 -7.24 2.73
C GLU A 294 19.27 -6.87 1.51
N ASP A 295 19.40 -7.75 0.52
CA ASP A 295 20.24 -7.47 -0.65
C ASP A 295 19.67 -6.30 -1.48
N VAL A 296 18.33 -6.15 -1.55
CA VAL A 296 17.68 -5.01 -2.21
C VAL A 296 17.94 -3.71 -1.46
N ILE A 297 17.79 -3.69 -0.13
CA ILE A 297 17.99 -2.46 0.65
C ILE A 297 19.47 -2.07 0.77
N GLU A 298 20.38 -3.03 0.84
CA GLU A 298 21.83 -2.80 0.82
C GLU A 298 22.24 -2.16 -0.51
N ARG A 299 21.77 -2.72 -1.63
CA ARG A 299 22.00 -2.15 -2.96
C ARG A 299 21.41 -0.74 -3.09
N PHE A 300 20.17 -0.54 -2.65
CA PHE A 300 19.52 0.77 -2.64
C PHE A 300 20.33 1.82 -1.85
N LEU A 301 20.80 1.48 -0.64
CA LEU A 301 21.61 2.37 0.18
C LEU A 301 22.97 2.69 -0.47
N SER A 302 23.55 1.73 -1.19
CA SER A 302 24.81 1.95 -1.92
C SER A 302 24.65 2.89 -3.13
N GLU A 303 23.48 2.89 -3.77
CA GLU A 303 23.18 3.70 -4.95
C GLU A 303 22.58 5.08 -4.58
N CYS A 304 22.07 5.27 -3.36
CA CYS A 304 21.32 6.46 -2.96
C CYS A 304 21.89 7.12 -1.68
N ALA A 305 22.88 8.00 -1.85
CA ALA A 305 23.57 8.65 -0.72
C ALA A 305 22.67 9.52 0.18
N SER A 306 21.54 10.02 -0.33
CA SER A 306 20.57 10.79 0.46
C SER A 306 19.60 9.92 1.26
N ALA A 307 19.66 8.59 1.12
CA ALA A 307 18.84 7.66 1.88
C ALA A 307 19.51 7.30 3.21
N LYS A 308 18.76 7.40 4.30
CA LYS A 308 19.16 6.91 5.62
C LYS A 308 18.15 5.91 6.14
N LEU A 309 18.63 4.71 6.49
CA LEU A 309 17.83 3.70 7.17
C LEU A 309 17.63 4.10 8.65
N LEU A 310 16.39 4.07 9.11
CA LEU A 310 15.97 4.49 10.44
C LEU A 310 15.50 3.31 11.27
N GLU A 311 15.74 3.39 12.58
CA GLU A 311 15.08 2.52 13.56
C GLU A 311 13.56 2.77 13.54
N ILE A 312 12.79 1.71 13.77
CA ILE A 312 11.32 1.79 13.86
C ILE A 312 10.97 1.85 15.36
N ASP A 313 10.88 3.06 15.91
CA ASP A 313 10.69 3.27 17.36
C ASP A 313 9.49 2.54 17.95
N VAL A 314 8.38 2.49 17.21
CA VAL A 314 7.14 1.79 17.61
C VAL A 314 7.30 0.28 17.70
N ALA A 315 8.37 -0.29 17.14
CA ALA A 315 8.61 -1.72 17.08
C ALA A 315 9.32 -2.32 18.30
N LYS A 316 9.74 -1.51 19.27
CA LYS A 316 10.49 -1.97 20.46
C LYS A 316 9.80 -3.12 21.22
N ASN A 317 8.46 -3.15 21.19
CA ASN A 317 7.64 -4.16 21.86
C ASN A 317 6.94 -5.11 20.88
N TRP A 318 7.26 -5.05 19.59
CA TRP A 318 6.66 -5.96 18.62
C TRP A 318 7.33 -7.33 18.69
N PRO A 319 6.58 -8.44 18.57
CA PRO A 319 7.13 -9.79 18.57
C PRO A 319 7.82 -10.06 17.22
N CYS A 320 8.94 -9.40 16.94
CA CYS A 320 9.67 -9.47 15.68
C CYS A 320 11.17 -9.64 15.92
N LYS A 321 11.90 -10.01 14.87
CA LYS A 321 13.36 -10.15 14.88
C LYS A 321 13.99 -8.98 14.16
N GLN A 322 15.18 -8.61 14.60
CA GLN A 322 16.06 -7.78 13.78
C GLN A 322 16.50 -8.58 12.54
N ALA A 323 16.52 -7.94 11.38
CA ALA A 323 17.05 -8.49 10.15
C ALA A 323 18.60 -8.53 10.15
N ARG A 324 19.20 -9.08 9.09
CA ARG A 324 20.67 -9.06 8.92
C ARG A 324 21.20 -7.62 8.85
N VAL A 325 20.44 -6.73 8.21
CA VAL A 325 20.71 -5.29 8.18
C VAL A 325 20.12 -4.65 9.45
N ALA A 326 20.94 -3.92 10.19
CA ALA A 326 20.50 -3.21 11.40
C ALA A 326 19.32 -2.27 11.08
N ASN A 327 18.41 -2.09 12.04
CA ASN A 327 17.19 -1.27 11.93
C ASN A 327 16.09 -1.81 11.00
N ALA A 328 16.33 -2.88 10.22
CA ALA A 328 15.29 -3.59 9.51
C ALA A 328 14.72 -4.74 10.36
N LEU A 329 13.45 -5.08 10.13
CA LEU A 329 12.70 -6.04 10.93
C LEU A 329 12.18 -7.21 10.08
N ARG A 330 12.11 -8.38 10.72
CA ARG A 330 11.52 -9.60 10.17
C ARG A 330 10.43 -10.12 11.11
N PHE A 331 9.30 -10.47 10.52
CA PHE A 331 8.22 -11.19 11.14
C PHE A 331 8.22 -12.61 10.60
N ASP A 332 7.88 -13.57 11.44
CA ASP A 332 7.75 -14.98 11.05
C ASP A 332 6.74 -15.71 11.94
N PRO A 333 6.17 -16.85 11.50
CA PRO A 333 5.17 -17.56 12.28
C PRO A 333 5.65 -18.03 13.66
N VAL A 334 6.94 -18.32 13.82
CA VAL A 334 7.50 -18.85 15.06
C VAL A 334 7.63 -17.76 16.12
N THR A 335 8.02 -16.56 15.70
CA THR A 335 8.36 -15.45 16.61
C THR A 335 7.21 -14.50 16.79
N SER A 336 6.52 -14.20 15.69
CA SER A 336 5.48 -13.17 15.63
C SER A 336 4.09 -13.75 15.73
N SER A 337 3.92 -15.05 15.51
CA SER A 337 2.61 -15.69 15.32
C SER A 337 1.80 -15.02 14.18
N THR A 338 2.49 -14.46 13.19
CA THR A 338 1.91 -13.82 12.00
C THR A 338 2.41 -14.47 10.72
N SER A 339 1.92 -13.99 9.56
CA SER A 339 2.63 -14.24 8.30
C SER A 339 4.05 -13.66 8.35
N GLY A 340 4.92 -14.21 7.52
CA GLY A 340 6.25 -13.67 7.27
C GLY A 340 6.20 -12.30 6.59
N LEU A 341 6.98 -11.36 7.08
CA LEU A 341 7.10 -10.02 6.52
C LEU A 341 8.48 -9.42 6.79
N PHE A 342 8.99 -8.65 5.86
CA PHE A 342 10.15 -7.78 6.04
C PHE A 342 9.72 -6.32 6.03
N VAL A 343 10.32 -5.50 6.90
CA VAL A 343 10.03 -4.05 7.00
C VAL A 343 11.32 -3.27 7.18
N ALA A 344 11.55 -2.27 6.32
CA ALA A 344 12.66 -1.33 6.41
C ALA A 344 12.15 0.12 6.23
N LYS A 345 12.54 1.01 7.14
CA LYS A 345 12.12 2.43 7.14
C LYS A 345 13.28 3.34 6.76
N PHE A 346 13.06 4.23 5.81
CA PHE A 346 14.04 5.19 5.32
C PHE A 346 13.54 6.62 5.51
N THR A 347 14.48 7.56 5.59
CA THR A 347 14.22 8.99 5.39
C THR A 347 15.12 9.55 4.30
N LYS A 348 14.66 10.63 3.66
CA LYS A 348 15.40 11.35 2.63
C LYS A 348 16.07 12.57 3.24
N LEU A 349 17.40 12.57 3.23
CA LEU A 349 18.22 13.69 3.65
C LEU A 349 18.30 14.74 2.54
N LEU A 350 18.64 15.96 2.92
CA LEU A 350 19.03 16.98 1.96
C LEU A 350 20.36 16.55 1.34
N ALA A 351 20.41 16.49 0.01
CA ALA A 351 21.60 16.10 -0.75
C ALA A 351 22.69 17.17 -0.73
#